data_AF-X0X5N8-F1
#
_entry.id   AF-X0X5N8-F1
#
_cell.length_a   1.000
_cell.length_b   1.000
_cell.length_c   1.000
_cell.angle_alpha   90.00
_cell.angle_beta   90.00
_cell.angle_gamma   90.00
#
_symmetry.space_group_name_H-M   'P 1'
#
loop_
_entity.id
_entity.type
_entity.pdbx_description
1 polymer ?
#
loop_
_entity_poly.entity_id
_entity_poly.type
_entity_poly.pdbx_seq_one_letter_code
_entity_poly.pdbx_strand_id
1 'polypeptide(L)'
;ALEAEFADQILVMYAGQVCELGPVRSVIDDTRHPYTRALLDSVPRAEMETGTRLKAIPGELPDPATLPPGCPFEDRCVSVMDICRDVNPSQVQVGPDHQVACHLWPPNNDEGTV
;
A
#
# COMPACT_ATOMS: atom_id res chain seq x y z
N ALA A 1 -10.09 -6.14 -12.74
CA ALA A 1 -10.87 -6.18 -11.49
C ALA A 1 -11.94 -5.10 -11.58
N LEU A 2 -13.19 -5.40 -11.19
CA LEU A 2 -14.35 -4.49 -11.33
C LEU A 2 -14.13 -3.11 -10.67
N GLU A 3 -13.26 -3.01 -9.67
CA GLU A 3 -12.93 -1.76 -8.96
C GLU A 3 -12.24 -0.71 -9.85
N ALA A 4 -11.47 -1.14 -10.86
CA ALA A 4 -10.73 -0.22 -11.73
C ALA A 4 -11.58 0.38 -12.87
N GLU A 5 -12.74 -0.21 -13.17
CA GLU A 5 -13.57 0.21 -14.31
C GLU A 5 -14.54 1.36 -13.98
N PHE A 6 -14.81 1.63 -12.70
CA PHE A 6 -15.86 2.57 -12.28
C PHE A 6 -15.41 3.64 -11.29
N ALA A 7 -14.16 3.59 -10.81
CA ALA A 7 -13.64 4.55 -9.84
C ALA A 7 -12.59 5.48 -10.48
N ASP A 8 -12.67 6.78 -10.15
CA ASP A 8 -11.62 7.74 -10.51
C ASP A 8 -10.42 7.63 -9.56
N GLN A 9 -10.68 7.34 -8.28
CA GLN A 9 -9.68 7.19 -7.22
C GLN A 9 -9.91 5.91 -6.42
N ILE A 10 -8.83 5.34 -5.89
CA ILE A 10 -8.85 4.20 -4.98
C ILE A 10 -8.10 4.53 -3.70
N LEU A 11 -8.63 4.02 -2.58
CA LEU A 11 -8.03 4.10 -1.27
C LEU A 11 -7.80 2.68 -0.76
N VAL A 12 -6.54 2.38 -0.41
CA VAL A 12 -6.12 1.08 0.11
C VAL A 12 -5.87 1.21 1.61
N MET A 13 -6.54 0.37 2.40
CA MET A 13 -6.41 0.37 3.86
C MET A 13 -5.86 -0.94 4.40
N TYR A 14 -5.10 -0.85 5.48
CA TYR A 14 -4.70 -1.99 6.29
C TYR A 14 -4.81 -1.66 7.78
N ALA A 15 -5.41 -2.55 8.55
CA ALA A 15 -5.56 -2.39 10.00
C ALA A 15 -6.14 -1.02 10.44
N GLY A 16 -7.09 -0.49 9.66
CA GLY A 16 -7.73 0.81 9.92
C GLY A 16 -6.93 2.04 9.45
N GLN A 17 -5.77 1.86 8.82
CA GLN A 17 -4.93 2.96 8.33
C GLN A 17 -4.92 3.01 6.80
N VAL A 18 -4.87 4.23 6.25
CA VAL A 18 -4.73 4.45 4.81
C VAL A 18 -3.28 4.21 4.40
N CYS A 19 -3.04 3.15 3.64
CA CYS A 19 -1.72 2.79 3.13
C CYS A 19 -1.37 3.55 1.86
N GLU A 20 -2.33 3.69 0.95
CA GLU A 20 -2.14 4.30 -0.37
C GLU A 20 -3.46 4.87 -0.89
N LEU A 21 -3.41 6.05 -1.51
CA LEU A 21 -4.57 6.76 -2.04
C LEU A 21 -4.17 7.44 -3.35
N GLY A 22 -4.98 7.33 -4.38
CA GLY A 22 -4.82 8.17 -5.56
C GLY A 22 -5.64 7.72 -6.76
N PRO A 23 -5.38 8.30 -7.95
CA PRO A 23 -6.04 7.88 -9.18
C PRO A 23 -5.85 6.38 -9.40
N VAL A 24 -6.91 5.69 -9.83
CA VAL A 24 -6.89 4.23 -10.01
C VAL A 24 -5.69 3.78 -10.86
N ARG A 25 -5.43 4.47 -11.98
CA ARG A 25 -4.29 4.15 -12.86
C ARG A 25 -2.95 4.31 -12.14
N SER A 26 -2.76 5.41 -11.41
CA SER A 26 -1.52 5.64 -10.67
C SER A 26 -1.27 4.57 -9.61
N VAL A 27 -2.30 4.20 -8.83
CA VAL A 27 -2.17 3.19 -7.77
C VAL A 27 -1.95 1.78 -8.33
N ILE A 28 -2.58 1.43 -9.45
CA ILE A 28 -2.45 0.09 -10.06
C ILE A 28 -1.16 -0.05 -10.86
N ASP A 29 -0.82 0.94 -11.69
CA ASP A 29 0.31 0.86 -12.61
C ASP A 29 1.64 1.22 -11.93
N ASP A 30 1.61 2.16 -10.98
CA ASP A 30 2.77 2.69 -10.26
C ASP A 30 2.59 2.57 -8.74
N THR A 31 2.23 1.37 -8.31
CA THR A 31 2.00 1.06 -6.89
C THR A 31 3.22 1.36 -6.02
N ARG A 32 3.02 2.17 -4.97
CA ARG A 32 4.09 2.65 -4.08
C ARG A 32 4.15 1.92 -2.75
N HIS A 33 3.04 1.33 -2.28
CA HIS A 33 3.01 0.61 -1.01
C HIS A 33 3.20 -0.92 -1.20
N PRO A 34 4.08 -1.58 -0.43
CA PRO A 34 4.28 -3.03 -0.52
C PRO A 34 3.00 -3.87 -0.30
N TYR A 35 2.12 -3.41 0.59
CA TYR A 35 0.80 -4.03 0.80
C TYR A 35 -0.09 -3.97 -0.45
N THR A 36 -0.23 -2.79 -1.08
CA THR A 36 -1.02 -2.64 -2.31
C THR A 36 -0.46 -3.53 -3.41
N ARG A 37 0.88 -3.62 -3.54
CA ARG A 37 1.51 -4.53 -4.51
C ARG A 37 1.13 -5.98 -4.22
N ALA A 38 1.15 -6.38 -2.95
CA ALA A 38 0.79 -7.73 -2.55
C ALA A 38 -0.69 -8.05 -2.84
N LEU A 39 -1.60 -7.09 -2.66
CA LEU A 39 -3.01 -7.23 -3.07
C LEU A 39 -3.14 -7.44 -4.59
N LEU A 40 -2.48 -6.61 -5.39
CA LEU A 40 -2.51 -6.71 -6.86
C LEU A 40 -1.92 -8.03 -7.39
N ASP A 41 -0.96 -8.61 -6.67
CA ASP A 41 -0.37 -9.91 -6.96
C ASP A 41 -1.26 -11.08 -6.53
N SER A 42 -2.20 -10.86 -5.60
CA SER A 42 -3.19 -11.84 -5.14
C SER A 42 -4.45 -11.91 -6.01
N VAL A 43 -4.64 -10.97 -6.94
CA VAL A 43 -5.81 -10.91 -7.83
C VAL A 43 -5.53 -11.67 -9.14
N PRO A 44 -6.41 -12.58 -9.58
CA PRO A 44 -6.26 -13.27 -10.86
C PRO A 44 -6.34 -12.29 -12.04
N ARG A 45 -5.41 -12.41 -12.99
CA ARG A 45 -5.36 -11.61 -14.21
C ARG A 45 -5.83 -12.45 -15.40
N ALA A 46 -6.40 -11.78 -16.40
CA ALA A 46 -6.97 -12.43 -17.58
C ALA A 46 -5.91 -13.19 -18.40
N GLU A 47 -4.64 -12.77 -18.36
CA GLU A 47 -3.55 -13.46 -19.06
C GLU A 47 -2.99 -14.68 -18.31
N MET A 48 -3.48 -14.99 -17.10
CA MET A 48 -2.96 -16.11 -16.32
C MET A 48 -3.49 -17.45 -16.84
N GLU A 49 -2.61 -18.43 -17.00
CA GLU A 49 -3.00 -19.79 -17.36
C GLU A 49 -3.86 -20.44 -16.26
N THR A 50 -4.92 -21.13 -16.66
CA THR A 50 -5.79 -21.89 -15.77
C THR A 50 -4.98 -22.89 -14.96
N GLY A 51 -5.02 -22.77 -13.63
CA GLY A 51 -4.24 -23.60 -12.70
C GLY A 51 -3.02 -22.90 -12.09
N THR A 52 -2.69 -21.68 -12.52
CA THR A 52 -1.64 -20.87 -11.88
C THR A 52 -2.03 -20.51 -10.45
N ARG A 53 -1.14 -20.80 -9.49
CA ARG A 53 -1.37 -20.49 -8.08
C ARG A 53 -1.16 -19.00 -7.81
N LEU A 54 -2.17 -18.35 -7.25
CA LEU A 54 -2.08 -16.95 -6.82
C LEU A 54 -1.10 -16.80 -5.65
N LYS A 55 -0.36 -15.69 -5.62
CA LYS A 55 0.49 -15.35 -4.48
C LYS A 55 -0.39 -14.88 -3.35
N ALA A 56 -0.48 -15.66 -2.29
CA ALA A 56 -1.12 -15.23 -1.05
C ALA A 56 -0.16 -14.29 -0.29
N ILE A 57 -0.69 -13.26 0.35
CA ILE A 57 0.08 -12.40 1.25
C ILE A 57 0.38 -13.22 2.53
N PRO A 58 1.64 -13.57 2.82
CA PRO A 58 1.98 -14.42 3.96
C PRO A 58 1.68 -13.72 5.29
N GLY A 59 1.52 -14.51 6.36
CA GLY A 59 1.29 -14.01 7.72
C GLY A 59 -0.18 -13.82 8.10
N GLU A 60 -0.42 -13.55 9.37
CA GLU A 60 -1.75 -13.29 9.94
C GLU A 60 -2.10 -11.79 9.90
N LEU A 61 -3.37 -11.44 10.11
CA LEU A 61 -3.76 -10.04 10.29
C LEU A 61 -3.41 -9.63 11.73
N PRO A 62 -2.87 -8.42 11.95
CA PRO A 62 -2.67 -7.91 13.30
C PRO A 62 -4.01 -7.76 14.00
N ASP A 63 -4.02 -8.00 15.32
CA ASP A 63 -5.20 -7.75 16.14
C ASP A 63 -5.46 -6.23 16.22
N PRO A 64 -6.64 -5.74 15.80
CA PRO A 64 -6.99 -4.32 15.87
C PRO A 64 -6.92 -3.73 17.29
N ALA A 65 -7.04 -4.55 18.33
CA ALA A 65 -6.92 -4.11 19.72
C ALA A 65 -5.45 -3.91 20.17
N THR A 66 -4.48 -4.46 19.43
CA THR A 66 -3.06 -4.45 19.78
C THR A 66 -2.17 -4.16 18.57
N LEU A 67 -2.45 -3.05 17.89
CA LEU A 67 -1.62 -2.60 16.77
C LEU A 67 -0.20 -2.22 17.24
N PRO A 68 0.84 -2.50 16.42
CA PRO A 68 2.20 -2.08 16.74
C PRO A 68 2.31 -0.55 16.76
N PRO A 69 3.28 0.01 17.49
CA PRO A 69 3.53 1.45 17.49
C PRO A 69 4.01 1.96 16.11
N GLY A 70 4.65 1.09 15.34
CA GLY A 70 5.14 1.33 14.00
C GLY A 70 4.10 1.16 12.89
N CYS A 71 4.58 0.76 11.71
CA CYS A 71 3.74 0.40 10.57
C CYS A 71 3.01 -0.93 10.85
N PRO A 72 1.66 -1.00 10.76
CA PRO A 72 0.95 -2.25 11.05
C PRO A 72 1.25 -3.39 10.09
N PHE A 73 1.82 -3.09 8.92
CA PHE A 73 2.21 -4.07 7.92
C PHE A 73 3.64 -4.60 8.10
N GLU A 74 4.37 -4.19 9.15
CA GLU A 74 5.80 -4.49 9.33
C GLU A 74 6.15 -5.99 9.22
N ASP A 75 5.36 -6.87 9.84
CA ASP A 75 5.64 -8.32 9.91
C ASP A 75 5.43 -9.05 8.57
N ARG A 76 4.73 -8.40 7.64
CA ARG A 76 4.36 -8.96 6.33
C ARG A 76 5.01 -8.19 5.18
N CYS A 77 5.68 -7.10 5.49
CA CYS A 77 6.31 -6.24 4.51
C CYS A 77 7.66 -6.82 4.06
N VAL A 78 7.79 -7.06 2.75
CA VAL A 78 9.05 -7.51 2.13
C VAL A 78 10.15 -6.46 2.13
N SER A 79 9.79 -5.20 2.41
CA SER A 79 10.69 -4.04 2.46
C SER A 79 10.72 -3.39 3.85
N VAL A 80 10.49 -4.18 4.91
CA VAL A 80 10.52 -3.69 6.29
C VAL A 80 11.91 -3.15 6.65
N MET A 81 11.93 -2.05 7.40
CA MET A 81 13.13 -1.38 7.92
C MET A 81 12.96 -1.17 9.43
N ASP A 82 14.05 -0.92 10.16
CA ASP A 82 13.98 -0.75 11.62
C ASP A 82 13.01 0.36 12.05
N ILE A 83 13.00 1.50 11.31
CA ILE A 83 12.06 2.60 11.55
C ILE A 83 10.58 2.18 11.45
N CYS A 84 10.27 1.15 10.65
CA CYS A 84 8.90 0.65 10.50
C CYS A 84 8.38 -0.02 11.78
N ARG A 85 9.26 -0.45 12.68
CA ARG A 85 8.88 -1.11 13.94
C ARG A 85 8.50 -0.11 15.02
N ASP A 86 9.15 1.05 14.98
CA ASP A 86 9.07 2.05 16.03
C ASP A 86 8.16 3.24 15.67
N VAL A 87 8.08 3.60 14.38
CA VAL A 87 7.38 4.81 13.93
C VAL A 87 6.36 4.46 12.84
N ASN A 88 5.13 4.89 13.04
CA ASN A 88 4.09 4.78 12.01
C ASN A 88 4.34 5.82 10.89
N PRO A 89 4.44 5.41 9.62
CA PRO A 89 4.70 6.35 8.53
C PRO A 89 3.56 7.36 8.36
N SER A 90 3.91 8.64 8.21
CA SER A 90 2.97 9.68 7.78
C SER A 90 2.60 9.50 6.30
N GLN A 91 1.44 10.02 5.91
CA GLN A 91 1.11 10.13 4.48
C GLN A 91 2.01 11.15 3.80
N VAL A 92 2.56 10.77 2.65
CA VAL A 92 3.42 11.61 1.82
C VAL A 92 2.93 11.60 0.37
N GLN A 93 3.11 12.73 -0.33
CA GLN A 93 2.76 12.86 -1.74
C GLN A 93 3.88 12.24 -2.61
N VAL A 94 3.52 11.29 -3.48
CA VAL A 94 4.44 10.55 -4.36
C VAL A 94 4.18 10.77 -5.85
N GLY A 95 3.14 11.53 -6.18
CA GLY A 95 2.78 11.95 -7.53
C GLY A 95 1.52 12.81 -7.49
N PRO A 96 1.01 13.33 -8.62
CA PRO A 96 -0.24 14.08 -8.65
C PRO A 96 -1.41 13.28 -8.06
N ASP A 97 -2.04 13.80 -7.02
CA ASP A 97 -3.13 13.17 -6.26
C ASP A 97 -2.82 11.76 -5.72
N HIS A 98 -1.56 11.33 -5.70
CA HIS A 98 -1.12 10.02 -5.21
C HIS A 98 -0.33 10.18 -3.90
N GLN A 99 -0.87 9.61 -2.84
CA GLN A 99 -0.34 9.61 -1.49
C GLN A 99 -0.06 8.20 -1.00
N VAL A 100 0.96 8.04 -0.17
CA VAL A 100 1.33 6.76 0.45
C VAL A 100 1.79 6.98 1.88
N ALA A 101 1.43 6.06 2.78
CA ALA A 101 1.97 6.00 4.14
C ALA A 101 3.04 4.90 4.21
N CYS A 102 4.27 5.19 3.79
CA CYS A 102 5.36 4.22 3.79
C CYS A 102 6.73 4.89 3.90
N HIS A 103 7.60 4.38 4.78
CA HIS A 103 8.96 4.91 5.00
C HIS A 103 9.92 4.76 3.81
N LEU A 104 9.53 4.02 2.76
CA LEU A 104 10.29 4.01 1.50
C LEU A 104 10.25 5.39 0.79
N TRP A 105 9.29 6.23 1.16
CA TRP A 105 9.06 7.54 0.59
C TRP A 105 9.21 8.58 1.70
N PRO A 106 10.28 9.39 1.71
CA PRO A 106 10.42 10.46 2.67
C PRO A 106 9.36 11.55 2.38
N PRO A 107 8.89 12.30 3.39
CA PRO A 107 8.09 13.48 3.14
C PRO A 107 8.89 14.44 2.27
N ASN A 108 8.30 14.87 1.15
CA ASN A 108 8.91 15.93 0.34
C ASN A 108 9.00 17.19 1.22
N ASN A 109 10.22 17.65 1.49
CA ASN A 109 10.47 18.94 2.13
C ASN A 109 10.25 20.09 1.12
N ASP A 110 9.20 20.02 0.31
CA ASP A 110 8.81 21.12 -0.56
C ASP A 110 8.08 22.15 0.31
N GLU A 111 8.88 22.96 1.01
CA GLU A 111 8.49 24.28 1.45
C GLU A 111 7.96 25.02 0.21
N GLY A 112 6.64 25.18 0.16
CA GLY A 112 5.96 25.90 -0.91
C GLY A 112 6.58 27.28 -1.08
N THR A 113 7.37 27.43 -2.15
CA THR A 113 7.71 28.74 -2.68
C THR A 113 6.47 29.24 -3.41
N VAL A 114 5.73 30.14 -2.76
CA VAL A 114 4.87 31.13 -3.43
C VAL A 114 5.59 32.48 -3.46
#